data_AF-A0A7R9PXU4-F1
#
_entry.id   AF-A0A7R9PXU4-F1
#
_cell.length_a   1.000
_cell.length_b   1.000
_cell.length_c   1.000
_cell.angle_alpha   90.00
_cell.angle_beta   90.00
_cell.angle_gamma   90.00
#
_symmetry.space_group_name_H-M   'P 1'
#
loop_
_entity.id
_entity.type
_entity.pdbx_description
1 polymer ?
#
loop_
_entity_poly.entity_id
_entity_poly.type
_entity_poly.pdbx_seq_one_letter_code
_entity_poly.pdbx_strand_id
1 'polypeptide(L)' 'MHKYQPRVHLVKLRPDYHYNGNTPVISNIEYQQYRTYVFPETQFIAVTAYQNQLITKLKIDSNPFAKGFRDSSRLTDLE' A
#
# COMPACT_ATOMS: atom_id res chain seq x y z
N MET A 1 0.91 -7.26 -16.38
CA MET A 1 1.96 -6.76 -15.46
C MET A 1 1.96 -5.24 -15.55
N HIS A 2 1.23 -4.56 -14.66
CA HIS A 2 1.10 -3.10 -14.70
C HIS A 2 1.84 -2.45 -13.53
N LYS A 3 2.50 -1.33 -13.80
CA LYS A 3 3.16 -0.50 -12.80
C LYS A 3 2.18 0.54 -12.25
N TYR A 4 2.17 0.72 -10.94
CA TYR A 4 1.31 1.66 -10.24
C TYR A 4 2.12 2.59 -9.34
N GLN A 5 1.58 3.79 -9.12
CA GLN A 5 2.11 4.82 -8.23
C GLN A 5 1.03 5.16 -7.19
N PRO A 6 1.24 4.81 -5.90
CA PRO A 6 0.37 5.28 -4.82
C PRO A 6 0.33 6.80 -4.75
N ARG A 7 -0.84 7.34 -4.39
CA ARG A 7 -1.10 8.76 -4.19
C ARG A 7 -1.92 8.94 -2.92
N VAL A 8 -1.57 9.92 -2.10
CA VAL A 8 -2.32 10.29 -0.89
C VAL A 8 -3.00 11.63 -1.12
N HIS A 9 -4.28 11.72 -0.80
CA HIS A 9 -5.07 12.93 -0.97
C HIS A 9 -5.54 13.45 0.39
N LEU A 10 -5.20 14.70 0.71
CA LEU A 10 -5.75 15.44 1.85
C LEU A 10 -6.90 16.30 1.36
N VAL A 11 -8.12 15.98 1.79
CA VAL A 11 -9.33 16.69 1.38
C VAL A 11 -9.84 17.54 2.53
N LYS A 12 -10.08 18.83 2.27
CA LYS A 12 -10.72 19.72 3.23
C LYS A 12 -12.22 19.48 3.20
N LEU A 13 -12.79 19.12 4.36
CA LEU A 13 -14.24 19.00 4.51
C LEU A 13 -14.89 20.39 4.46
N ARG A 14 -16.01 20.48 3.74
CA ARG A 14 -16.80 21.71 3.67
C ARG A 14 -17.61 21.93 4.96
N PRO A 15 -17.88 23.18 5.37
CA PRO A 15 -18.57 23.47 6.63
C PRO A 15 -20.00 22.93 6.72
N ASP A 16 -20.66 22.74 5.57
CA ASP A 16 -22.01 22.19 5.43
C ASP A 16 -22.07 20.66 5.62
N TYR A 17 -20.93 19.98 5.67
CA TYR A 17 -20.86 18.60 6.15
C TYR A 17 -21.02 18.57 7.67
N HIS A 18 -22.26 18.62 8.14
CA HIS A 18 -22.58 18.36 9.53
C HIS A 18 -22.20 16.92 9.88
N TYR A 19 -21.35 16.76 10.89
CA TYR A 19 -21.02 15.46 11.47
C TYR A 19 -22.25 14.94 12.26
N ASN A 20 -23.18 14.32 11.55
CA ASN A 20 -24.37 13.69 12.13
C ASN A 20 -24.12 12.21 12.52
N GLY A 21 -22.86 11.88 12.84
CA GLY A 21 -22.42 10.52 13.17
C GLY A 21 -21.99 9.68 11.96
N ASN A 22 -22.19 10.16 10.73
CA ASN A 22 -21.70 9.51 9.51
C ASN A 22 -20.55 10.30 8.87
N THR A 23 -19.49 9.57 8.49
CA THR A 23 -18.35 10.15 7.76
C THR A 23 -18.82 10.67 6.39
N PRO A 24 -18.48 11.91 5.99
CA PRO A 24 -18.79 12.43 4.67
C PRO A 24 -18.31 11.51 3.56
N VAL A 25 -19.22 11.03 2.71
CA VAL A 25 -18.85 10.21 1.55
C VAL A 25 -18.33 11.12 0.46
N ILE A 26 -17.02 11.07 0.20
CA ILE A 26 -16.38 11.75 -0.92
C ILE A 26 -16.52 10.85 -2.15
N SER A 27 -17.52 11.12 -3.00
CA SER A 27 -17.80 10.33 -4.21
C SER A 27 -16.86 10.65 -5.37
N ASN A 28 -16.47 11.91 -5.52
CA ASN A 28 -15.48 12.34 -6.50
C ASN A 28 -14.60 13.45 -5.90
N ILE A 29 -13.28 13.24 -5.97
CA ILE A 29 -12.28 14.15 -5.42
C ILE A 29 -12.11 15.43 -6.23
N GLU A 30 -12.40 15.41 -7.54
CA GLU A 30 -12.22 16.57 -8.44
C GLU A 30 -13.10 17.76 -8.06
N TYR A 31 -14.24 17.51 -7.41
CA TYR A 31 -15.14 18.55 -6.92
C TYR A 31 -14.81 19.03 -5.51
N GLN A 32 -13.70 18.58 -4.92
CA GLN A 32 -13.31 18.94 -3.57
C GLN A 32 -12.10 19.86 -3.55
N GLN A 33 -11.93 20.58 -2.45
CA GLN A 33 -10.67 21.25 -2.17
C GLN A 33 -9.71 20.22 -1.59
N TYR A 34 -8.71 19.80 -2.39
CA TYR A 34 -7.75 18.80 -1.96
C TYR A 34 -6.31 19.15 -2.33
N ARG A 35 -5.36 18.52 -1.65
CA ARG A 35 -3.95 18.47 -2.02
C ARG A 35 -3.52 17.03 -2.19
N THR A 36 -2.72 16.76 -3.23
CA THR A 36 -2.18 15.43 -3.51
C THR A 36 -0.71 15.35 -3.15
N TYR A 37 -0.31 14.24 -2.57
CA TYR A 37 1.08 13.89 -2.30
C TYR A 37 1.40 12.57 -2.99
N VAL A 38 2.59 12.52 -3.59
CA VAL A 38 3.10 11.37 -4.33
C VAL A 38 4.48 11.03 -3.79
N PHE A 39 4.71 9.75 -3.53
CA PHE A 39 5.96 9.21 -3.01
C PHE A 39 6.56 8.28 -4.08
N PRO A 40 7.47 8.76 -4.94
CA PRO A 40 8.03 7.97 -6.05
C PRO A 40 8.63 6.63 -5.63
N GLU A 41 9.18 6.55 -4.42
CA GLU A 41 9.74 5.35 -3.78
C GLU A 41 8.72 4.26 -3.50
N THR A 42 7.42 4.57 -3.57
CA THR A 42 6.32 3.62 -3.31
C THR A 42 5.76 2.97 -4.58
N GLN A 43 6.40 3.17 -5.75
CA GLN A 43 6.00 2.51 -6.99
C GLN A 43 6.13 0.99 -6.89
N PHE A 44 5.17 0.27 -7.48
CA PHE A 44 5.19 -1.18 -7.51
C PHE A 44 4.56 -1.73 -8.80
N ILE A 45 4.74 -3.02 -9.05
CA ILE A 45 4.07 -3.75 -10.13
C ILE A 45 3.07 -4.71 -9.50
N ALA A 46 1.81 -4.66 -9.92
CA ALA A 46 0.81 -5.63 -9.47
C ALA A 46 1.08 -6.99 -10.11
N VAL A 47 1.08 -8.03 -9.28
CA VAL A 47 1.39 -9.42 -9.66
C VAL A 47 0.43 -10.38 -8.97
N THR A 48 0.19 -11.53 -9.61
CA THR A 48 -0.55 -12.65 -8.99
C THR A 48 0.36 -13.52 -8.12
N ALA A 49 1.66 -13.56 -8.43
CA ALA A 49 2.70 -14.22 -7.64
C ALA A 49 4.05 -13.49 -7.80
N TYR A 50 4.90 -13.53 -6.77
CA TYR A 50 6.22 -12.92 -6.82
C TYR A 50 7.08 -13.56 -7.91
N GLN A 51 7.76 -12.72 -8.70
CA GLN A 51 8.68 -13.17 -9.75
C GLN A 51 10.15 -13.05 -9.32
N ASN A 52 10.48 -12.04 -8.50
CA ASN A 52 11.83 -11.79 -8.02
C ASN A 52 12.00 -12.34 -6.60
N GLN A 53 12.89 -13.32 -6.43
CA GLN A 53 13.12 -13.98 -5.14
C GLN A 53 13.72 -13.06 -4.08
N LEU A 54 14.48 -12.02 -4.46
CA LEU A 54 15.00 -11.03 -3.51
C LEU A 54 13.86 -10.22 -2.88
N ILE A 55 12.81 -9.89 -3.66
CA ILE A 55 11.61 -9.25 -3.14
C ILE A 55 10.85 -10.21 -2.21
N THR A 56 10.73 -11.49 -2.59
CA THR A 56 10.12 -12.52 -1.73
C THR A 56 10.84 -12.60 -0.38
N LYS A 57 12.17 -12.71 -0.38
CA LYS A 57 13.00 -12.75 0.84
C LYS A 57 12.81 -11.49 1.69
N LEU A 58 12.93 -10.31 1.08
CA LEU A 58 12.70 -9.03 1.77
C LEU A 58 11.31 -8.98 2.43
N LYS A 59 10.27 -9.46 1.73
CA LYS A 59 8.90 -9.49 2.25
C LYS A 59 8.74 -10.50 3.40
N ILE A 60 9.37 -11.68 3.33
CA ILE A 60 9.38 -12.68 4.42
C ILE A 60 10.04 -12.09 5.67
N ASP A 61 11.19 -11.45 5.51
CA ASP A 61 11.96 -10.88 6.63
C ASP A 61 11.25 -9.69 7.28
N SER A 62 10.60 -8.85 6.47
CA SER A 62 9.99 -7.60 6.96
C SER A 62 8.55 -7.76 7.45
N ASN A 63 7.76 -8.68 6.90
CA ASN A 63 6.35 -8.82 7.24
C ASN A 63 6.14 -9.79 8.43
N PRO A 64 5.56 -9.34 9.57
CA PRO A 64 5.30 -10.20 10.72
C PRO A 64 4.41 -11.41 10.41
N PHE A 65 3.49 -11.28 9.46
CA PHE A 65 2.58 -12.36 9.06
C PHE A 65 3.26 -13.47 8.24
N ALA A 66 4.49 -13.23 7.76
CA ALA A 66 5.28 -14.20 7.01
C ALA A 66 6.32 -14.92 7.86
N LYS A 67 6.28 -14.78 9.20
CA LYS A 67 7.31 -15.31 10.11
C LYS A 67 7.58 -16.81 9.94
N GLY A 68 6.56 -17.62 9.67
CA GLY A 68 6.70 -19.08 9.51
C GLY A 68 7.60 -19.51 8.35
N PHE A 69 7.81 -18.65 7.35
CA PHE A 69 8.69 -18.95 6.21
C PHE A 69 10.15 -18.59 6.46
N ARG A 70 10.45 -17.85 7.53
CA ARG A 70 11.83 -17.42 7.86
C ARG A 70 12.72 -18.61 8.22
N ASP A 71 12.19 -19.52 9.04
CA ASP A 71 12.95 -20.66 9.53
C ASP A 71 13.17 -21.73 8.45
N SER A 72 12.28 -21.81 7.44
CA SER A 72 12.43 -22.72 6.29
C SER A 72 13.60 -22.32 5.39
N SER A 73 13.88 -21.02 5.25
CA SER A 73 14.97 -20.52 4.41
C SER A 73 16.37 -20.80 4.98
N ARG A 74 16.48 -21.00 6.30
CA ARG A 74 17.76 -21.30 6.96
C ARG A 74 18.22 -22.74 6.76
N LEU A 75 17.30 -23.66 6.45
CA LEU A 75 17.60 -25.06 6.20
C LEU A 75 18.18 -25.29 4.79
N THR A 76 17.78 -24.47 3.82
CA THR A 76 18.30 -24.54 2.44
C THR A 76 19.67 -23.90 2.24
N ASP A 77 20.16 -23.08 3.19
CA ASP A 77 21.50 -22.49 3.16
C ASP A 77 22.57 -23.40 3.81
N LEU A 78 22.18 -24.57 4.36
CA LEU A 78 23.06 -25.55 5.04
C LEU A 78 23.30 -26.83 4.22
N GLU A 79 22.75 -26.92 3.00
CA GLU A 79 23.10 -27.92 1.97
C GLU A 79 23.91 -27.27 0.85
#